data_AF-E9BRZ3-F1
#
_entry.id   AF-E9BRZ3-F1
#
_cell.length_a   1.000
_cell.length_b   1.000
_cell.length_c   1.000
_cell.angle_alpha   90.00
_cell.angle_beta   90.00
_cell.angle_gamma   90.00
#
_symmetry.space_group_name_H-M   'P 1'
#
loop_
_entity.id
_entity.type
_entity.pdbx_description
1 polymer ?
#
loop_
_entity_poly.entity_id
_entity_poly.type
_entity_poly.pdbx_seq_one_letter_code
_entity_poly.pdbx_strand_id
1 'polypeptide(L)'
;MGKKGNLLGDSGSAATASPPANMILLPKTPIDTKDFIGIFSFPFWPVRFVVTVVALFVVGASCFQAFTVRMTSVQIYGYLIHEFDPWFNYRAAEYMSTHGWSAFFSWFDYMSWYPLGRPVGSTTYPGLQLTAVAIHRALAAAGMPMSLNNVCVLMPAWFGAIATATLAFCTYEA
;
A
#
# COMPACT_ATOMS: atom_id res chain seq x y z
N MET A 1 -80.90 -29.87 -23.03
CA MET A 1 -81.63 -28.59 -23.04
C MET A 1 -80.64 -27.48 -23.40
N GLY A 2 -80.84 -26.76 -24.51
CA GLY A 2 -80.05 -25.58 -25.01
C GLY A 2 -78.64 -25.93 -25.52
N LYS A 3 -78.24 -25.92 -26.81
CA LYS A 3 -78.41 -25.03 -27.97
C LYS A 3 -77.79 -23.61 -27.83
N LYS A 4 -76.62 -23.48 -28.47
CA LYS A 4 -76.13 -22.41 -29.39
C LYS A 4 -75.82 -20.99 -28.88
N GLY A 5 -74.61 -20.55 -29.27
CA GLY A 5 -74.28 -19.18 -29.71
C GLY A 5 -72.75 -19.02 -29.85
N ASN A 6 -72.13 -19.23 -31.04
CA ASN A 6 -71.82 -18.24 -32.10
C ASN A 6 -70.85 -17.12 -31.63
N LEU A 7 -69.80 -16.64 -32.32
CA LEU A 7 -69.11 -16.80 -33.62
C LEU A 7 -67.71 -16.14 -33.43
N LEU A 8 -66.61 -16.76 -33.83
CA LEU A 8 -65.79 -16.43 -35.02
C LEU A 8 -65.48 -14.93 -35.28
N GLY A 9 -64.18 -14.61 -35.19
CA GLY A 9 -63.44 -13.71 -36.09
C GLY A 9 -63.51 -12.20 -35.79
N ASP A 10 -62.36 -11.56 -35.52
CA ASP A 10 -61.56 -10.99 -36.61
C ASP A 10 -60.16 -10.52 -36.16
N SER A 11 -59.30 -10.41 -37.17
CA SER A 11 -57.88 -10.06 -37.23
C SER A 11 -57.50 -8.65 -36.71
N GLY A 12 -56.27 -8.52 -36.15
CA GLY A 12 -55.70 -7.22 -35.77
C GLY A 12 -54.29 -7.29 -35.18
N SER A 13 -53.29 -6.98 -36.01
CA SER A 13 -51.87 -6.77 -35.71
C SER A 13 -51.61 -5.68 -34.65
N ALA A 14 -50.63 -5.87 -33.75
CA ALA A 14 -49.61 -4.85 -33.40
C ALA A 14 -48.60 -5.30 -32.31
N ALA A 15 -47.34 -5.33 -32.72
CA ALA A 15 -46.15 -4.90 -31.97
C ALA A 15 -45.70 -5.65 -30.70
N THR A 16 -44.72 -6.52 -30.91
CA THR A 16 -43.55 -6.69 -30.03
C THR A 16 -42.87 -5.33 -29.79
N ALA A 17 -42.93 -4.79 -28.57
CA ALA A 17 -42.13 -3.63 -28.18
C ALA A 17 -40.89 -4.09 -27.40
N SER A 18 -39.77 -4.14 -28.11
CA SER A 18 -38.42 -4.14 -27.54
C SER A 18 -38.18 -2.89 -26.68
N PRO A 19 -37.54 -2.99 -25.50
CA PRO A 19 -37.05 -1.80 -24.81
C PRO A 19 -35.90 -1.14 -25.61
N PRO A 20 -35.75 0.19 -25.52
CA PRO A 20 -34.97 1.00 -26.45
C PRO A 20 -33.47 0.68 -26.44
N ALA A 21 -32.90 0.58 -27.63
CA ALA A 21 -31.47 0.67 -27.87
C ALA A 21 -30.95 2.03 -27.36
N ASN A 22 -29.72 2.03 -26.84
CA ASN A 22 -28.93 3.18 -26.33
C ASN A 22 -28.91 3.35 -24.80
N MET A 23 -28.88 2.26 -24.04
CA MET A 23 -28.18 2.30 -22.74
C MET A 23 -26.75 1.86 -23.00
N ILE A 24 -25.81 2.82 -23.00
CA ILE A 24 -24.37 2.54 -22.96
C ILE A 24 -24.12 1.85 -21.62
N LEU A 25 -24.13 0.52 -21.64
CA LEU A 25 -23.66 -0.30 -20.54
C LEU A 25 -22.15 -0.13 -20.48
N LEU A 26 -21.66 0.57 -19.46
CA LEU A 26 -20.23 0.60 -19.15
C LEU A 26 -19.73 -0.85 -19.00
N PRO A 27 -18.71 -1.28 -19.76
CA PRO A 27 -18.20 -2.64 -19.65
C PRO A 27 -17.61 -2.84 -18.25
N LYS A 28 -18.24 -3.73 -17.47
CA LYS A 28 -17.89 -4.00 -16.07
C LYS A 28 -16.77 -5.04 -15.91
N THR A 29 -16.12 -5.46 -17.01
CA THR A 29 -15.07 -6.51 -17.01
C THR A 29 -14.06 -6.31 -18.15
N PRO A 30 -12.73 -6.36 -17.90
CA PRO A 30 -11.68 -6.12 -18.90
C PRO A 30 -11.35 -7.36 -19.77
N ILE A 31 -12.38 -8.05 -20.26
CA ILE A 31 -12.27 -9.16 -21.22
C ILE A 31 -12.82 -8.82 -22.61
N ASP A 32 -13.38 -7.63 -22.81
CA ASP A 32 -14.02 -7.32 -24.08
C ASP A 32 -12.98 -7.12 -25.19
N THR A 33 -12.99 -8.06 -26.13
CA THR A 33 -11.90 -8.33 -27.07
C THR A 33 -12.11 -7.64 -28.42
N LYS A 34 -12.98 -6.62 -28.52
CA LYS A 34 -13.39 -6.12 -29.83
C LYS A 34 -13.35 -4.59 -29.92
N ASP A 35 -12.42 -4.16 -30.76
CA ASP A 35 -12.43 -2.92 -31.55
C ASP A 35 -11.89 -1.65 -30.89
N PHE A 36 -10.57 -1.42 -31.02
CA PHE A 36 -9.99 -0.07 -30.83
C PHE A 36 -10.20 0.81 -32.08
N ILE A 37 -10.29 0.19 -33.26
CA ILE A 37 -10.77 0.71 -34.56
C ILE A 37 -11.15 -0.56 -35.33
N GLY A 38 -12.41 -0.74 -35.74
CA GLY A 38 -12.98 -1.99 -36.30
C GLY A 38 -12.43 -2.45 -37.66
N ILE A 39 -11.11 -2.39 -37.86
CA ILE A 39 -10.41 -2.68 -39.12
C ILE A 39 -9.45 -3.87 -38.96
N PHE A 40 -8.92 -4.16 -37.76
CA PHE A 40 -8.06 -5.33 -37.53
C PHE A 40 -8.30 -5.99 -36.17
N SER A 41 -8.54 -7.30 -36.17
CA SER A 41 -8.60 -8.12 -34.95
C SER A 41 -7.19 -8.45 -34.48
N PHE A 42 -6.56 -7.52 -33.76
CA PHE A 42 -5.26 -7.77 -33.13
C PHE A 42 -5.44 -8.40 -31.73
N PRO A 43 -4.63 -9.41 -31.35
CA PRO A 43 -4.60 -9.85 -29.97
C PRO A 43 -4.12 -8.70 -29.10
N PHE A 44 -4.90 -8.31 -28.09
CA PHE A 44 -4.55 -7.23 -27.16
C PHE A 44 -3.55 -7.67 -26.07
N TRP A 45 -3.21 -8.96 -25.98
CA TRP A 45 -2.23 -9.50 -25.04
C TRP A 45 -0.84 -8.82 -25.12
N PRO A 46 -0.21 -8.64 -26.30
CA PRO A 46 1.06 -7.91 -26.41
C PRO A 46 0.95 -6.46 -25.94
N VAL A 47 -0.17 -5.78 -26.22
CA VAL A 47 -0.37 -4.38 -25.78
C VAL A 47 -0.46 -4.30 -24.26
N ARG A 48 -1.23 -5.20 -23.63
CA ARG A 48 -1.30 -5.29 -22.16
C ARG A 48 0.05 -5.60 -21.55
N PHE A 49 0.80 -6.53 -22.14
CA PHE A 49 2.16 -6.86 -21.69
C PHE A 49 3.08 -5.63 -21.73
N VAL A 50 3.10 -4.89 -22.83
CA VAL A 50 3.91 -3.67 -22.97
C VAL A 50 3.51 -2.63 -21.93
N VAL A 51 2.21 -2.37 -21.74
CA VAL A 51 1.72 -1.41 -20.74
C VAL A 51 2.12 -1.82 -19.32
N THR A 52 1.98 -3.11 -18.96
CA THR A 52 2.38 -3.62 -17.64
C THR A 52 3.88 -3.49 -17.42
N VAL A 53 4.72 -3.80 -18.42
CA VAL A 53 6.18 -3.64 -18.31
C VAL A 53 6.56 -2.17 -18.11
N VAL A 54 5.96 -1.25 -18.86
CA VAL A 54 6.20 0.19 -18.73
C VAL A 54 5.75 0.69 -17.34
N ALA A 55 4.57 0.25 -16.87
CA ALA A 55 4.07 0.62 -15.54
C ALA A 55 5.01 0.15 -14.41
N LEU A 56 5.48 -1.10 -14.48
CA LEU A 56 6.45 -1.64 -13.50
C LEU A 56 7.77 -0.86 -13.53
N PHE A 57 8.25 -0.47 -14.71
CA PHE A 57 9.45 0.35 -14.83
C PHE A 57 9.28 1.72 -14.17
N VAL A 58 8.13 2.40 -14.39
CA VAL A 58 7.83 3.68 -13.77
C VAL A 58 7.73 3.56 -12.25
N VAL A 59 7.10 2.50 -11.73
CA VAL A 59 7.02 2.23 -10.29
C VAL A 59 8.39 1.93 -9.70
N GLY A 60 9.23 1.17 -10.40
CA GLY A 60 10.61 0.93 -9.97
C GLY A 60 11.43 2.22 -9.89
N ALA A 61 11.31 3.08 -10.91
CA ALA A 61 11.97 4.39 -10.94
C ALA A 61 11.46 5.33 -9.83
N SER A 62 10.15 5.33 -9.56
CA SER A 62 9.57 6.16 -8.51
C SER A 62 9.99 5.71 -7.11
N CYS A 63 10.06 4.40 -6.84
CA CYS A 63 10.60 3.85 -5.60
C CYS A 63 12.09 4.22 -5.40
N PHE A 64 12.90 4.14 -6.46
CA PHE A 64 14.31 4.54 -6.41
C PHE A 64 14.48 6.03 -6.13
N GLN A 65 13.68 6.89 -6.77
CA GLN A 65 13.66 8.33 -6.48
C GLN A 65 13.20 8.63 -5.05
N ALA A 66 12.15 7.95 -4.57
CA ALA A 66 11.65 8.11 -3.20
C ALA A 66 12.70 7.76 -2.14
N PHE A 67 13.50 6.72 -2.39
CA PHE A 67 14.65 6.37 -1.54
C PHE A 67 15.75 7.43 -1.61
N THR A 68 16.15 7.83 -2.83
CA THR A 68 17.26 8.77 -3.07
C THR A 68 17.01 10.13 -2.42
N VAL A 69 15.81 10.70 -2.57
CA VAL A 69 15.46 12.00 -1.97
C VAL A 69 15.62 11.96 -0.45
N ARG A 70 15.22 10.86 0.20
CA ARG A 70 15.33 10.69 1.67
C ARG A 70 16.76 10.42 2.15
N MET A 71 17.63 9.93 1.29
CA MET A 71 19.05 9.72 1.61
C MET A 71 19.88 11.00 1.56
N THR A 72 19.36 12.09 0.99
CA THR A 72 20.10 13.35 0.81
C THR A 72 20.69 13.89 2.13
N SER A 73 19.93 13.89 3.23
CA SER A 73 20.43 14.36 4.52
C SER A 73 21.55 13.48 5.07
N VAL A 74 21.43 12.16 4.91
CA VAL A 74 22.43 11.19 5.35
C VAL A 74 23.73 11.32 4.54
N GLN A 75 23.63 11.61 3.24
CA GLN A 75 24.80 11.81 2.38
C GLN A 75 25.55 13.11 2.70
N ILE A 76 24.84 14.17 3.10
CA ILE A 76 25.44 15.48 3.41
C ILE A 76 26.01 15.50 4.83
N TYR A 77 25.25 15.00 5.82
CA TYR A 77 25.56 15.17 7.25
C TYR A 77 25.99 13.86 7.94
N GLY A 78 25.87 12.71 7.28
CA GLY A 78 26.19 11.40 7.83
C GLY A 78 25.01 10.73 8.56
N TYR A 79 25.30 9.59 9.19
CA TYR A 79 24.33 8.82 9.98
C TYR A 79 24.10 9.49 11.34
N LEU A 80 23.25 10.51 11.36
CA LEU A 80 22.88 11.25 12.57
C LEU A 80 21.37 11.38 12.65
N ILE A 81 20.83 11.22 13.86
CA ILE A 81 19.43 11.53 14.13
C ILE A 81 19.28 13.05 14.20
N HIS A 82 18.44 13.58 13.31
CA HIS A 82 18.08 14.99 13.29
C HIS A 82 16.86 15.25 14.18
N GLU A 83 16.72 16.50 14.60
CA GLU A 83 15.63 17.00 15.46
C GLU A 83 15.65 16.45 16.89
N PHE A 84 14.88 17.06 17.78
CA PHE A 84 14.79 16.67 19.20
C PHE A 84 13.88 15.45 19.42
N ASP A 85 12.76 15.34 18.69
CA ASP A 85 11.75 14.29 18.91
C ASP A 85 12.28 12.85 18.75
N PRO A 86 13.05 12.53 17.68
CA PRO A 86 13.40 11.13 17.43
C PRO A 86 14.41 10.55 18.44
N TRP A 87 15.08 11.38 19.25
CA TRP A 87 15.96 10.93 20.32
C TRP A 87 15.24 10.07 21.36
N PHE A 88 13.99 10.43 21.70
CA PHE A 88 13.18 9.60 22.60
C PHE A 88 12.91 8.22 21.98
N ASN A 89 12.55 8.19 20.70
CA ASN A 89 12.26 6.95 19.98
C ASN A 89 13.50 6.05 19.88
N TYR A 90 14.68 6.63 19.64
CA TYR A 90 15.94 5.90 19.63
C TYR A 90 16.27 5.30 21.00
N ARG A 91 16.17 6.09 22.08
CA ARG A 91 16.39 5.61 23.46
C ARG A 91 15.43 4.48 23.83
N ALA A 92 14.16 4.61 23.42
CA ALA A 92 13.16 3.57 23.63
C ALA A 92 13.51 2.27 22.88
N ALA A 93 13.99 2.37 21.64
CA ALA A 93 14.46 1.21 20.87
C ALA A 93 15.73 0.59 21.48
N GLU A 94 16.66 1.40 21.99
CA GLU A 94 17.86 0.93 22.69
C GLU A 94 17.51 0.19 23.98
N TYR A 95 16.60 0.74 24.79
CA TYR A 95 16.08 0.08 25.99
C TYR A 95 15.44 -1.27 25.64
N MET A 96 14.61 -1.30 24.59
CA MET A 96 13.99 -2.53 24.11
C MET A 96 15.01 -3.56 23.59
N SER A 97 16.05 -3.12 22.89
CA SER A 97 17.11 -4.00 22.37
C SER A 97 17.91 -4.66 23.49
N THR A 98 18.16 -3.93 24.58
CA THR A 98 18.98 -4.36 25.71
C THR A 98 18.20 -5.16 26.75
N HIS A 99 16.97 -4.77 27.09
CA HIS A 99 16.17 -5.41 28.15
C HIS A 99 15.11 -6.38 27.59
N GLY A 100 14.80 -6.29 26.30
CA GLY A 100 13.78 -7.09 25.64
C GLY A 100 12.39 -6.46 25.66
N TRP A 101 11.53 -7.00 24.80
CA TRP A 101 10.13 -6.63 24.61
C TRP A 101 9.26 -6.71 25.88
N SER A 102 9.39 -7.76 26.70
CA SER A 102 8.56 -7.88 27.91
C SER A 102 8.86 -6.78 28.93
N ALA A 103 10.14 -6.43 29.10
CA ALA A 103 10.56 -5.36 30.00
C ALA A 103 10.13 -3.98 29.50
N PHE A 104 10.05 -3.79 28.17
CA PHE A 104 9.60 -2.53 27.56
C PHE A 104 8.16 -2.17 27.96
N PHE A 105 7.24 -3.13 27.98
CA PHE A 105 5.84 -2.87 28.36
C PHE A 105 5.66 -2.51 29.84
N SER A 106 6.56 -2.96 30.71
CA SER A 106 6.60 -2.59 32.13
C SER A 106 7.56 -1.43 32.42
N TRP A 107 8.09 -0.76 31.39
CA TRP A 107 9.14 0.23 31.57
C TRP A 107 8.63 1.53 32.17
N PHE A 108 9.22 1.91 33.30
CA PHE A 108 9.07 3.21 33.93
C PHE A 108 10.39 3.99 33.82
N ASP A 109 10.33 5.18 33.24
CA ASP A 109 11.49 6.04 33.04
C ASP A 109 11.59 7.09 34.15
N TYR A 110 12.60 6.95 35.00
CA TYR A 110 12.89 7.92 36.07
C TYR A 110 13.74 9.11 35.62
N MET A 111 14.33 9.07 34.42
CA MET A 111 15.17 10.16 33.91
C MET A 111 14.36 11.28 33.27
N SER A 112 13.14 10.98 32.82
CA SER A 112 12.22 11.99 32.30
C SER A 112 11.35 12.55 33.42
N TRP A 113 10.98 13.83 33.35
CA TRP A 113 10.00 14.46 34.26
C TRP A 113 10.35 14.35 35.75
N TYR A 114 11.55 14.76 36.15
CA TYR A 114 11.91 14.82 37.57
C TYR A 114 10.94 15.74 38.35
N PRO A 115 10.44 15.34 39.53
CA PRO A 115 10.73 14.11 40.30
C PRO A 115 9.76 12.94 40.05
N LEU A 116 8.77 13.08 39.17
CA LEU A 116 7.66 12.13 38.98
C LEU A 116 8.03 10.89 38.14
N GLY A 117 8.87 11.06 37.13
CA GLY A 117 9.10 10.01 36.13
C GLY A 117 8.02 9.94 35.05
N ARG A 118 8.15 8.98 34.13
CA ARG A 118 7.16 8.70 33.07
C ARG A 118 6.96 7.19 32.88
N PRO A 119 5.72 6.67 32.91
CA PRO A 119 5.44 5.29 32.52
C PRO A 119 5.48 5.17 30.99
N VAL A 120 6.61 4.75 30.43
CA VAL A 120 6.79 4.71 28.96
C VAL A 120 6.02 3.55 28.34
N GLY A 121 5.98 2.39 29.00
CA GLY A 121 5.33 1.18 28.48
C GLY A 121 3.84 1.34 28.16
N SER A 122 3.13 2.20 28.89
CA SER A 122 1.69 2.46 28.68
C SER A 122 1.39 3.74 27.90
N THR A 123 2.36 4.66 27.76
CA THR A 123 2.14 5.98 27.14
C THR A 123 2.76 6.11 25.74
N THR A 124 3.38 5.06 25.22
CA THR A 124 4.08 5.07 23.92
C THR A 124 3.64 3.90 23.06
N TYR A 125 3.38 4.15 21.78
CA TYR A 125 3.11 3.10 20.82
C TYR A 125 4.42 2.38 20.43
N PRO A 126 4.55 1.06 20.68
CA PRO A 126 5.82 0.35 20.55
C PRO A 126 6.17 -0.06 19.11
N GLY A 127 5.30 0.20 18.14
CA GLY A 127 5.45 -0.34 16.79
C GLY A 127 6.75 0.08 16.09
N LEU A 128 7.16 1.35 16.27
CA LEU A 128 8.40 1.86 15.69
C LEU A 128 9.63 1.18 16.31
N GLN A 129 9.65 1.03 17.63
CA GLN A 129 10.76 0.45 18.37
C GLN A 129 10.88 -1.05 18.05
N LEU A 130 9.75 -1.77 18.03
CA LEU A 130 9.71 -3.19 17.68
C LEU A 130 10.23 -3.43 16.26
N THR A 131 9.79 -2.64 15.28
CA THR A 131 10.24 -2.78 13.89
C THR A 131 11.72 -2.46 13.75
N ALA A 132 12.23 -1.41 14.40
CA ALA A 132 13.65 -1.07 14.38
C ALA A 132 14.53 -2.18 14.99
N VAL A 133 14.16 -2.71 16.16
CA VAL A 133 14.91 -3.79 16.82
C VAL A 133 14.82 -5.10 16.02
N ALA A 134 13.66 -5.41 15.43
CA ALA A 134 13.49 -6.58 14.59
C ALA A 134 14.39 -6.52 13.35
N ILE A 135 14.44 -5.38 12.66
CA ILE A 135 15.30 -5.18 11.50
C ILE A 135 16.78 -5.24 11.89
N HIS A 136 17.17 -4.59 13.00
CA HIS A 136 18.54 -4.67 13.52
C HIS A 136 18.98 -6.11 13.77
N ARG A 137 18.14 -6.92 14.43
CA ARG A 137 18.43 -8.34 14.68
C ARG A 137 18.42 -9.19 13.41
N ALA A 138 17.50 -8.92 12.47
CA ALA A 138 17.45 -9.60 11.19
C ALA A 138 18.71 -9.34 10.34
N LEU A 139 19.19 -8.10 10.31
CA LEU A 139 20.42 -7.72 9.60
C LEU A 139 21.66 -8.37 10.23
N ALA A 140 21.73 -8.41 11.56
CA ALA A 140 22.78 -9.12 12.27
C ALA A 140 22.77 -10.63 11.95
N ALA A 141 21.58 -11.25 11.89
CA ALA A 141 21.41 -12.65 11.51
C ALA A 141 21.77 -12.92 10.04
N ALA A 142 21.56 -11.94 9.15
CA ALA A 142 21.93 -12.00 7.73
C ALA A 142 23.44 -11.77 7.48
N GLY A 143 24.24 -11.55 8.54
CA GLY A 143 25.69 -11.36 8.44
C GLY A 143 26.15 -9.94 8.11
N MET A 144 25.24 -8.95 8.16
CA MET A 144 25.56 -7.53 7.98
C MET A 144 25.29 -6.76 9.28
N PRO A 145 26.18 -6.84 10.28
CA PRO A 145 25.99 -6.13 11.53
C PRO A 145 26.11 -4.61 11.29
N MET A 146 25.06 -3.88 11.66
CA MET A 146 25.07 -2.41 11.68
C MET A 146 24.63 -1.93 13.06
N SER A 147 25.07 -0.75 13.49
CA SER A 147 24.62 -0.18 14.75
C SER A 147 23.12 0.14 14.71
N LEU A 148 22.43 0.00 15.85
CA LEU A 148 21.01 0.35 15.99
C LEU A 148 20.70 1.78 15.52
N ASN A 149 21.61 2.74 15.75
CA ASN A 149 21.44 4.12 15.32
C ASN A 149 21.31 4.22 13.79
N ASN A 150 22.22 3.61 13.04
CA ASN A 150 22.17 3.59 11.58
C ASN A 150 20.88 2.95 11.06
N VAL A 151 20.36 1.90 11.71
CA VAL A 151 19.05 1.30 11.35
C VAL A 151 17.96 2.37 11.49
N CYS A 152 17.87 3.02 12.65
CA CYS A 152 16.85 4.03 12.92
C CYS A 152 16.93 5.22 11.94
N VAL A 153 18.13 5.61 11.51
CA VAL A 153 18.33 6.68 10.52
C VAL A 153 17.89 6.26 9.11
N LEU A 154 18.07 5.00 8.73
CA LEU A 154 17.70 4.49 7.40
C LEU A 154 16.23 4.06 7.27
N MET A 155 15.56 3.80 8.40
CA MET A 155 14.15 3.38 8.44
C MET A 155 13.22 4.27 7.60
N PRO A 156 13.26 5.62 7.69
CA PRO A 156 12.40 6.48 6.88
C PRO A 156 12.63 6.32 5.37
N ALA A 157 13.87 6.05 4.94
CA ALA A 157 14.20 5.86 3.53
C ALA A 157 13.63 4.54 2.99
N TRP A 158 13.79 3.44 3.73
CA TRP A 158 13.24 2.12 3.35
C TRP A 158 11.72 2.11 3.33
N PHE A 159 11.08 2.57 4.41
CA PHE A 159 9.62 2.60 4.49
C PHE A 159 9.01 3.64 3.54
N GLY A 160 9.76 4.69 3.19
CA GLY A 160 9.36 5.62 2.13
C GLY A 160 9.23 4.96 0.76
N ALA A 161 10.17 4.09 0.38
CA ALA A 161 10.09 3.32 -0.87
C ALA A 161 8.96 2.28 -0.83
N ILE A 162 8.78 1.60 0.31
CA ILE A 162 7.67 0.64 0.51
C ILE A 162 6.32 1.37 0.39
N ALA A 163 6.17 2.56 0.97
CA ALA A 163 4.94 3.34 0.87
C ALA A 163 4.60 3.70 -0.59
N THR A 164 5.59 4.07 -1.41
CA THR A 164 5.41 4.34 -2.84
C THR A 164 4.92 3.09 -3.58
N ALA A 165 5.49 1.92 -3.28
CA ALA A 165 5.06 0.65 -3.87
C ALA A 165 3.63 0.30 -3.43
N THR A 166 3.31 0.40 -2.14
CA THR A 166 1.97 0.11 -1.60
C THR A 166 0.91 1.02 -2.22
N LEU A 167 1.22 2.31 -2.40
CA LEU A 167 0.31 3.25 -3.07
C LEU A 167 0.05 2.83 -4.51
N ALA A 168 1.08 2.43 -5.26
CA ALA A 168 0.92 1.97 -6.63
C ALA A 168 0.02 0.74 -6.73
N PHE A 169 0.16 -0.23 -5.82
CA PHE A 169 -0.72 -1.39 -5.76
C PHE A 169 -2.15 -1.03 -5.37
N CYS A 170 -2.33 -0.10 -4.43
CA CYS A 170 -3.66 0.38 -4.05
C CYS A 170 -4.38 1.06 -5.23
N THR A 171 -3.68 1.88 -6.01
CA THR A 171 -4.23 2.54 -7.21
C THR A 171 -4.51 1.55 -8.35
N TYR A 172 -3.78 0.44 -8.42
CA TYR A 172 -4.03 -0.59 -9.43
C TYR A 172 -5.35 -1.35 -9.18
N GLU A 173 -5.73 -1.55 -7.92
CA GLU A 173 -6.97 -2.24 -7.53
C GLU A 173 -8.21 -1.33 -7.53
N ALA A 174 -8.01 -0.01 -7.46
CA ALA A 174 -9.07 1.01 -7.41
C ALA A 174 -9.69 1.30 -8.79
#